data_AF-A0A960QP34-F1
#
_entry.id   AF-A0A960QP34-F1
#
_cell.length_a   1.000
_cell.length_b   1.000
_cell.length_c   1.000
_cell.angle_alpha   90.00
_cell.angle_beta   90.00
_cell.angle_gamma   90.00
#
_symmetry.space_group_name_H-M   'P 1'
#
loop_
_entity.id
_entity.type
_entity.pdbx_description
1 polymer ?
#
loop_
_entity_poly.entity_id
_entity_poly.type
_entity_poly.pdbx_seq_one_letter_code
_entity_poly.pdbx_strand_id
1 'polypeptide(L)'
;MKEGKKNQLIHDLRSFLWQFEQGGYTRDSMHDVLEKLERVLENDGESLGEPVKRHVEQMIRDCRAYAFGAGNPQKIVGDLDKLRQDLESVIK
;
A
#
# COMPACT_ATOMS: atom_id res chain seq x y z
N MET A 1 7.96 14.31 -6.41
CA MET A 1 8.45 12.90 -6.46
C MET A 1 9.10 12.62 -7.81
N LYS A 2 10.34 12.11 -7.84
CA LYS A 2 10.99 11.69 -9.10
C LYS A 2 10.29 10.43 -9.62
N GLU A 3 10.11 10.32 -10.93
CA GLU A 3 9.41 9.21 -11.61
C GLU A 3 9.90 7.81 -11.15
N GLY A 4 11.20 7.65 -10.89
CA GLY A 4 11.78 6.41 -10.37
C GLY A 4 11.25 5.97 -9.00
N LYS A 5 10.90 6.90 -8.11
CA LYS A 5 10.33 6.56 -6.78
C LYS A 5 8.88 6.10 -6.89
N LYS A 6 8.10 6.67 -7.82
CA LYS A 6 6.72 6.22 -8.11
C LYS A 6 6.71 4.81 -8.69
N ASN A 7 7.60 4.54 -9.63
CA ASN A 7 7.73 3.21 -10.24
C ASN A 7 8.16 2.15 -9.21
N GLN A 8 9.06 2.49 -8.29
CA GLN A 8 9.45 1.58 -7.20
C GLN A 8 8.27 1.26 -6.28
N LEU A 9 7.45 2.26 -5.93
CA LEU A 9 6.26 2.05 -5.09
C LEU A 9 5.25 1.12 -5.77
N ILE A 10 4.96 1.33 -7.06
CA ILE A 10 4.05 0.45 -7.80
C ILE A 10 4.61 -0.96 -7.89
N HIS A 11 5.92 -1.11 -8.13
CA HIS A 11 6.57 -2.40 -8.15
C HIS A 11 6.45 -3.13 -6.81
N ASP A 12 6.68 -2.41 -5.70
CA ASP A 12 6.58 -2.95 -4.35
C ASP A 12 5.13 -3.36 -4.01
N LEU A 13 4.14 -2.54 -4.37
CA LEU A 13 2.72 -2.84 -4.19
C LEU A 13 2.27 -4.03 -5.04
N ARG A 14 2.73 -4.14 -6.29
CA ARG A 14 2.46 -5.30 -7.16
C ARG A 14 3.07 -6.58 -6.59
N SER A 15 4.32 -6.52 -6.14
CA SER A 15 4.99 -7.68 -5.53
C SER A 15 4.25 -8.14 -4.27
N PHE A 16 3.78 -7.18 -3.49
CA PHE A 16 3.00 -7.43 -2.28
C PHE A 16 1.63 -8.06 -2.57
N LEU A 17 0.83 -7.44 -3.45
CA LEU A 17 -0.46 -8.00 -3.90
C LEU A 17 -0.31 -9.41 -4.46
N TRP A 18 0.75 -9.64 -5.24
CA TRP A 18 1.03 -10.96 -5.81
C TRP A 18 1.33 -12.01 -4.73
N GLN A 19 2.15 -11.69 -3.73
CA GLN A 19 2.33 -12.61 -2.60
C GLN A 19 1.00 -12.88 -1.88
N PHE A 20 0.08 -11.90 -1.88
CA PHE A 20 -1.18 -11.99 -1.15
C PHE A 20 -2.12 -12.99 -1.79
N GLU A 21 -2.26 -12.89 -3.11
CA GLU A 21 -3.06 -13.82 -3.90
C GLU A 21 -2.57 -15.27 -3.79
N GLN A 22 -1.27 -15.47 -3.51
CA GLN A 22 -0.69 -16.80 -3.29
C GLN A 22 -0.93 -17.37 -1.87
N GLY A 23 -1.64 -16.65 -0.99
CA GLY A 23 -1.94 -17.10 0.38
C GLY A 23 -0.76 -17.04 1.33
N GLY A 24 0.31 -16.33 0.96
CA GLY A 24 1.58 -16.29 1.71
C GLY A 24 1.65 -15.27 2.84
N TYR A 25 0.55 -14.96 3.54
CA TYR A 25 0.56 -13.88 4.54
C TYR A 25 0.62 -14.34 5.98
N THR A 26 1.65 -13.83 6.65
CA THR A 26 1.76 -13.79 8.11
C THR A 26 1.59 -12.37 8.62
N ARG A 27 1.41 -12.24 9.93
CA ARG A 27 1.35 -10.94 10.61
C ARG A 27 2.61 -10.11 10.37
N ASP A 28 3.78 -10.76 10.24
CA ASP A 28 5.07 -10.13 9.94
C ASP A 28 5.10 -9.49 8.54
N SER A 29 4.63 -10.18 7.51
CA SER A 29 4.57 -9.64 6.14
C SER A 29 3.70 -8.39 6.04
N MET A 30 2.72 -8.24 6.92
CA MET A 30 1.85 -7.07 6.98
C MET A 30 2.49 -5.89 7.71
N HIS A 31 3.46 -6.15 8.59
CA HIS A 31 4.29 -5.11 9.23
C HIS A 31 5.24 -4.46 8.24
N ASP A 32 5.92 -5.26 7.41
CA ASP A 32 6.80 -4.77 6.35
C ASP A 32 6.07 -3.82 5.39
N VAL A 33 4.82 -4.14 5.09
CA VAL A 33 3.97 -3.32 4.21
C VAL A 33 3.56 -2.03 4.87
N LEU A 34 3.28 -2.09 6.16
CA LEU A 34 2.99 -0.91 6.95
C LEU A 34 4.15 0.09 6.87
N GLU A 35 5.36 -0.38 7.13
CA GLU A 35 6.56 0.46 7.09
C GLU A 35 6.78 1.06 5.70
N LYS A 36 6.55 0.29 4.63
CA LYS A 36 6.65 0.80 3.26
C LYS A 36 5.64 1.90 2.98
N LEU A 37 4.37 1.71 3.36
CA LEU A 37 3.31 2.69 3.17
C LEU A 37 3.55 3.96 4.01
N GLU A 38 4.01 3.82 5.25
CA GLU A 38 4.36 4.94 6.12
C GLU A 38 5.51 5.76 5.52
N ARG A 39 6.59 5.11 5.07
CA ARG A 39 7.70 5.78 4.40
C ARG A 39 7.27 6.53 3.15
N VAL A 40 6.32 5.98 2.39
CA VAL A 40 5.77 6.63 1.19
C VAL A 40 5.00 7.89 1.58
N LEU A 41 4.19 7.81 2.63
CA LEU A 41 3.43 8.95 3.13
C LEU A 41 4.36 10.07 3.61
N GLU A 42 5.41 9.71 4.36
CA GLU A 42 6.39 10.65 4.91
C GLU A 42 7.27 11.29 3.83
N ASN A 43 7.77 10.50 2.88
CA ASN A 43 8.73 11.00 1.88
C ASN A 43 8.06 11.66 0.68
N ASP A 44 6.86 11.21 0.30
CA ASP A 44 6.27 11.53 -0.99
C ASP A 44 4.77 11.88 -0.92
N GLY A 45 4.16 11.90 0.27
CA GLY A 45 2.72 12.16 0.46
C GLY A 45 2.21 13.47 -0.13
N GLU A 46 3.05 14.52 -0.18
CA GLU A 46 2.70 15.80 -0.84
C GLU A 46 2.70 15.71 -2.37
N SER A 47 3.47 14.79 -2.96
CA SER A 47 3.64 14.64 -4.41
C SER A 47 2.71 13.59 -5.05
N LEU A 48 1.99 12.82 -4.24
CA LEU A 48 1.07 11.78 -4.69
C LEU A 48 -0.32 12.32 -5.05
N GLY A 49 -0.63 13.53 -4.62
CA GLY A 49 -1.97 14.11 -4.71
C GLY A 49 -2.85 13.65 -3.54
N GLU A 50 -3.78 14.51 -3.15
CA GLU A 50 -4.66 14.31 -1.99
C GLU A 50 -5.47 12.99 -2.01
N PRO A 51 -5.99 12.51 -3.17
CA PRO A 51 -6.73 11.25 -3.22
C PRO A 51 -5.86 10.03 -2.88
N VAL A 52 -4.66 9.94 -3.47
CA VAL A 52 -3.73 8.84 -3.24
C VAL A 52 -3.21 8.87 -1.80
N LYS A 53 -2.89 10.06 -1.27
CA LYS A 53 -2.45 10.23 0.11
C LYS A 53 -3.48 9.69 1.10
N ARG A 54 -4.76 10.07 0.95
CA ARG A 54 -5.84 9.54 1.81
C ARG A 54 -5.99 8.03 1.70
N HIS A 55 -5.77 7.47 0.52
CA HIS A 55 -5.83 6.02 0.29
C HIS A 55 -4.70 5.28 1.02
N VAL A 56 -3.47 5.82 0.97
CA VAL A 56 -2.32 5.27 1.71
C VAL A 56 -2.55 5.38 3.23
N GLU A 57 -3.07 6.49 3.74
CA GLU A 57 -3.41 6.66 5.16
C GLU A 57 -4.45 5.64 5.64
N GLN A 58 -5.48 5.40 4.82
CA GLN A 58 -6.49 4.38 5.10
C GLN A 58 -5.86 2.99 5.14
N MET A 59 -4.95 2.69 4.21
CA MET A 59 -4.26 1.41 4.16
C MET A 59 -3.36 1.14 5.37
N ILE A 60 -2.65 2.17 5.85
CA ILE A 60 -1.87 2.06 7.09
C ILE A 60 -2.80 1.70 8.26
N ARG A 61 -4.02 2.26 8.32
CA ARG A 61 -5.00 1.91 9.37
C ARG A 61 -5.50 0.48 9.25
N ASP A 62 -5.89 0.05 8.05
CA ASP A 62 -6.42 -1.30 7.83
C ASP A 62 -5.34 -2.38 8.07
N CYS A 63 -4.11 -2.16 7.60
CA CYS A 63 -2.99 -3.07 7.85
C CYS A 63 -2.61 -3.10 9.36
N ARG A 64 -2.66 -1.96 10.07
CA ARG A 64 -2.51 -1.94 11.54
C ARG A 64 -3.61 -2.76 12.20
N ALA A 65 -4.87 -2.53 11.83
CA ALA A 65 -5.99 -3.28 12.39
C ALA A 65 -5.82 -4.80 12.20
N TYR A 66 -5.35 -5.24 11.02
CA TYR A 66 -5.04 -6.65 10.77
C TYR A 66 -3.85 -7.16 11.59
N ALA A 67 -2.78 -6.38 11.71
CA ALA A 67 -1.64 -6.72 12.57
C ALA A 67 -2.07 -6.91 14.04
N PHE A 68 -3.06 -6.14 14.51
CA PHE A 68 -3.67 -6.28 15.84
C PHE A 68 -4.78 -7.34 15.92
N GLY A 69 -5.03 -8.11 14.85
CA GLY A 69 -6.02 -9.20 14.82
C GLY A 69 -7.48 -8.76 14.66
N ALA A 70 -7.72 -7.49 14.31
CA ALA A 70 -9.05 -6.90 14.16
C ALA A 70 -9.40 -6.54 12.69
N GLY A 71 -8.46 -6.71 11.75
CA GLY A 71 -8.64 -6.36 10.33
C GLY A 71 -9.14 -7.52 9.48
N ASN A 72 -9.81 -7.20 8.36
CA ASN A 72 -10.21 -8.19 7.36
C ASN A 72 -9.15 -8.27 6.24
N PRO A 73 -8.48 -9.42 6.05
CA PRO A 73 -7.46 -9.59 5.02
C PRO A 73 -8.00 -9.32 3.61
N GLN A 74 -9.22 -9.76 3.29
CA GLN A 74 -9.80 -9.55 1.95
C GLN A 74 -10.07 -8.08 1.64
N LYS A 75 -10.46 -7.31 2.66
CA LYS A 75 -10.66 -5.87 2.51
C LYS A 75 -9.34 -5.17 2.21
N ILE A 76 -8.27 -5.56 2.90
CA ILE A 76 -6.92 -5.03 2.68
C ILE A 76 -6.48 -5.26 1.23
N VAL A 77 -6.71 -6.45 0.66
CA VAL A 77 -6.41 -6.71 -0.77
C VAL A 77 -7.12 -5.76 -1.70
N GLY A 78 -8.43 -5.61 -1.52
CA GLY A 78 -9.23 -4.74 -2.38
C GLY A 78 -8.73 -3.30 -2.33
N ASP A 79 -8.40 -2.82 -1.13
CA ASP A 79 -7.88 -1.47 -0.93
C ASP A 79 -6.47 -1.31 -1.54
N LEU A 80 -5.61 -2.34 -1.45
CA LEU A 80 -4.28 -2.34 -2.05
C LEU A 80 -4.30 -2.35 -3.57
N ASP A 81 -5.17 -3.16 -4.18
CA ASP A 81 -5.30 -3.19 -5.63
C ASP A 81 -5.83 -1.85 -6.14
N LYS A 82 -6.74 -1.22 -5.40
CA LYS A 82 -7.24 0.11 -5.73
C LYS A 82 -6.16 1.18 -5.60
N LEU A 83 -5.34 1.14 -4.55
CA LEU A 83 -4.19 2.03 -4.40
C LEU A 83 -3.18 1.86 -5.56
N ARG A 84 -2.92 0.61 -5.98
CA ARG A 84 -2.08 0.33 -7.15
C ARG A 84 -2.67 0.98 -8.41
N GLN A 85 -3.97 0.82 -8.67
CA GLN A 85 -4.65 1.43 -9.81
C GLN A 85 -4.59 2.96 -9.78
N ASP A 86 -4.82 3.57 -8.61
CA ASP A 86 -4.76 5.02 -8.43
C ASP A 86 -3.34 5.54 -8.72
N LEU A 87 -2.30 4.84 -8.25
CA LEU A 87 -0.91 5.19 -8.53
C LEU A 87 -0.52 5.03 -10.00
N GLU A 88 -0.98 3.96 -10.66
CA GLU A 88 -0.76 3.75 -12.11
C GLU A 88 -1.44 4.84 -12.96
N SER A 89 -2.60 5.33 -12.53
CA SER A 89 -3.33 6.42 -13.18
C SER A 89 -2.57 7.75 -13.11
N VAL A 90 -1.86 8.01 -12.00
CA VAL A 90 -1.09 9.24 -11.75
C VAL A 90 0.27 9.27 -12.48
N ILE A 91 0.69 8.17 -13.11
CA ILE A 91 1.94 8.07 -13.88
C ILE A 91 1.73 8.25 -15.39
N LYS A 92 0.49 8.13 -15.90
CA LYS A 92 0.17 8.46 -17.30
C LYS A 92 0.23 9.96 -17.56
#